data_AF-C6A1X2-F1
#
_entry.id   AF-C6A1X2-F1
#
_cell.length_a   1.000
_cell.length_b   1.000
_cell.length_c   1.000
_cell.angle_alpha   90.00
_cell.angle_beta   90.00
_cell.angle_gamma   90.00
#
_symmetry.space_group_name_H-M   'P 1'
#
loop_
_entity.id
_entity.type
_entity.pdbx_description
1 polymer ?
#
loop_
_entity_poly.entity_id
_entity_poly.type
_entity_poly.pdbx_seq_one_letter_code
_entity_poly.pdbx_strand_id
1 'polypeptide(L)'
;MFEFLRRRKEKHGVPIYISEPTIIYHTQTERAILKIIEERLNSNNFILPSEYGLKPTQHMIKDAEIFVAIGIVGKFTSLVVREIKTAQELKKKIYTLNVARKGEEIYYDFFEGIPEDLEWLNEEETNKLYEDFRREEFSGFMKVFLGDRKKQW
;
A
#
# COMPACT_ATOMS: atom_id res chain seq x y z
N MET A 1 -29.26 -16.02 14.47
CA MET A 1 -29.84 -16.16 13.13
C MET A 1 -28.95 -15.35 12.20
N PHE A 2 -28.10 -16.05 11.42
CA PHE A 2 -27.51 -15.65 10.10
C PHE A 2 -26.93 -14.23 9.97
N GLU A 3 -25.69 -13.92 9.60
CA GLU A 3 -24.60 -14.50 8.81
C GLU A 3 -23.32 -13.79 9.32
N PHE A 4 -22.11 -14.35 9.37
CA PHE A 4 -21.25 -14.53 8.21
C PHE A 4 -20.08 -15.36 8.72
N LEU A 5 -20.08 -16.66 8.41
CA LEU A 5 -18.83 -17.30 8.06
C LEU A 5 -18.23 -16.42 6.98
N ARG A 6 -17.24 -15.59 7.35
CA ARG A 6 -16.43 -14.81 6.41
C ARG A 6 -15.77 -15.84 5.51
N ARG A 7 -16.46 -16.26 4.45
CA ARG A 7 -15.89 -17.07 3.36
C ARG A 7 -14.64 -16.29 2.97
N ARG A 8 -13.47 -16.83 3.27
CA ARG A 8 -12.25 -16.33 2.67
C ARG A 8 -12.52 -16.40 1.17
N LYS A 9 -12.55 -15.24 0.50
CA LYS A 9 -12.67 -15.20 -0.96
C LYS A 9 -11.63 -16.19 -1.50
N GLU A 10 -12.02 -17.05 -2.43
CA GLU A 10 -11.06 -17.91 -3.10
C GLU A 10 -9.99 -17.02 -3.74
N LYS A 11 -8.73 -17.35 -3.46
CA LYS A 11 -7.61 -16.62 -4.04
C LYS A 11 -7.55 -16.92 -5.53
N HIS A 12 -7.46 -15.89 -6.35
CA HIS A 12 -7.30 -15.99 -7.80
C HIS A 12 -6.26 -15.01 -8.32
N GLY A 13 -5.74 -15.30 -9.51
CA GLY A 13 -4.74 -14.47 -10.18
C GLY A 13 -3.32 -14.70 -9.65
N VAL A 14 -2.39 -13.92 -10.20
CA VAL A 14 -0.96 -13.99 -9.90
C VAL A 14 -0.68 -13.55 -8.46
N PRO A 15 0.31 -14.12 -7.76
CA PRO A 15 0.65 -13.70 -6.41
C PRO A 15 1.21 -12.27 -6.41
N ILE A 16 0.65 -11.42 -5.54
CA ILE A 16 1.03 -10.01 -5.41
C ILE A 16 1.55 -9.76 -4.00
N TYR A 17 2.79 -9.30 -3.88
CA TYR A 17 3.32 -8.80 -2.62
C TYR A 17 2.91 -7.34 -2.42
N ILE A 18 2.28 -7.05 -1.29
CA ILE A 18 1.83 -5.70 -0.94
C ILE A 18 2.81 -5.11 0.08
N SER A 19 3.57 -4.12 -0.34
CA SER A 19 4.48 -3.38 0.54
C SER A 19 3.81 -2.10 1.00
N GLU A 20 3.27 -2.13 2.22
CA GLU A 20 2.50 -1.01 2.75
C GLU A 20 3.08 -0.44 4.06
N PRO A 21 2.91 0.86 4.34
CA PRO A 21 3.31 1.44 5.61
C PRO A 21 2.60 0.76 6.79
N THR A 22 3.36 0.45 7.85
CA THR A 22 2.81 -0.19 9.06
C THR A 22 1.67 0.59 9.71
N ILE A 23 1.61 1.91 9.54
CA ILE A 23 0.55 2.76 10.08
C ILE A 23 -0.84 2.47 9.47
N ILE A 24 -0.90 1.82 8.31
CA ILE A 24 -2.17 1.46 7.66
C ILE A 24 -2.55 -0.01 7.82
N TYR A 25 -1.74 -0.84 8.48
CA TYR A 25 -2.05 -2.26 8.71
C TYR A 25 -3.38 -2.43 9.46
N HIS A 26 -4.22 -3.36 8.99
CA HIS A 26 -5.52 -3.70 9.58
C HIS A 26 -6.52 -2.54 9.65
N THR A 27 -6.28 -1.46 8.91
CA THR A 27 -7.18 -0.30 8.84
C THR A 27 -8.23 -0.45 7.73
N GLN A 28 -9.20 0.45 7.70
CA GLN A 28 -10.12 0.58 6.57
C GLN A 28 -9.36 0.97 5.27
N THR A 29 -8.27 1.73 5.39
CA THR A 29 -7.42 2.12 4.26
C THR A 29 -6.79 0.89 3.61
N GLU A 30 -6.19 -0.03 4.38
CA GLU A 30 -5.66 -1.31 3.87
C GLU A 30 -6.75 -2.07 3.07
N ARG A 31 -7.96 -2.19 3.63
CA ARG A 31 -9.05 -2.87 2.92
C ARG A 31 -9.45 -2.19 1.62
N ALA A 32 -9.42 -0.86 1.57
CA ALA A 32 -9.76 -0.10 0.38
C ALA A 32 -8.69 -0.22 -0.70
N ILE A 33 -7.40 -0.15 -0.33
CA ILE A 33 -6.30 -0.32 -1.28
C ILE A 33 -6.28 -1.71 -1.88
N LEU A 34 -6.55 -2.75 -1.09
CA LEU A 34 -6.59 -4.13 -1.60
C LEU A 34 -7.71 -4.32 -2.62
N LYS A 35 -8.87 -3.68 -2.43
CA LYS A 35 -9.94 -3.67 -3.44
C LYS A 35 -9.52 -2.94 -4.72
N ILE A 36 -8.86 -1.79 -4.59
CA ILE A 36 -8.34 -1.04 -5.75
C ILE A 36 -7.35 -1.91 -6.52
N ILE A 37 -6.44 -2.58 -5.83
CA ILE A 37 -5.43 -3.45 -6.46
C ILE A 37 -6.10 -4.68 -7.10
N GLU A 38 -7.07 -5.31 -6.42
CA GLU A 38 -7.87 -6.42 -6.96
C GLU A 38 -8.54 -6.03 -8.28
N GLU A 39 -9.17 -4.84 -8.33
CA GLU A 39 -9.81 -4.33 -9.55
C GLU A 39 -8.80 -4.00 -10.67
N ARG A 40 -7.63 -3.44 -10.32
CA ARG A 40 -6.63 -2.98 -11.30
C ARG A 40 -5.80 -4.11 -11.89
N LEU A 41 -5.46 -5.11 -11.07
CA LEU A 41 -4.59 -6.22 -11.46
C LEU A 41 -5.35 -7.53 -11.65
N ASN A 42 -6.67 -7.53 -11.43
CA ASN A 42 -7.54 -8.70 -11.54
C ASN A 42 -7.03 -9.92 -10.73
N SER A 43 -6.46 -9.65 -9.56
CA SER A 43 -5.91 -10.67 -8.66
C SER A 43 -6.10 -10.25 -7.21
N ASN A 44 -6.53 -11.20 -6.38
CA ASN A 44 -6.65 -11.04 -4.93
C ASN A 44 -5.72 -12.00 -4.17
N ASN A 45 -4.78 -12.63 -4.87
CA ASN A 45 -3.77 -13.52 -4.29
C ASN A 45 -2.66 -12.69 -3.61
N PHE A 46 -3.04 -11.98 -2.56
CA PHE A 46 -2.14 -11.09 -1.83
C PHE A 46 -1.24 -11.87 -0.86
N ILE A 47 0.01 -11.44 -0.80
CA ILE A 47 0.98 -11.71 0.26
C ILE A 47 1.06 -10.42 1.08
N LEU A 48 0.46 -10.44 2.27
CA LEU A 48 0.30 -9.27 3.14
C LEU A 48 1.25 -9.36 4.34
N PRO A 49 2.26 -8.48 4.44
CA PRO A 49 3.11 -8.39 5.62
C PRO A 49 2.32 -8.20 6.93
N SER A 50 1.19 -7.49 6.88
CA SER A 50 0.33 -7.25 8.04
C SER A 50 -0.20 -8.55 8.67
N GLU A 51 -0.37 -9.63 7.91
CA GLU A 51 -0.79 -10.94 8.43
C GLU A 51 0.28 -11.65 9.29
N TYR A 52 1.53 -11.17 9.24
CA TYR A 52 2.69 -11.79 9.93
C TYR A 52 3.20 -10.98 11.14
N GLY A 53 2.56 -9.84 11.45
CA GLY A 53 2.92 -8.99 12.58
C GLY A 53 4.32 -8.39 12.46
N LEU A 54 5.16 -8.58 13.49
CA LEU A 54 6.54 -8.07 13.52
C LEU A 54 7.57 -8.97 12.82
N LYS A 55 7.13 -10.09 12.23
CA LYS A 55 8.07 -11.00 11.56
C LYS A 55 8.54 -10.40 10.24
N PRO A 56 9.84 -10.51 9.89
CA PRO A 56 10.33 -10.03 8.61
C PRO A 56 9.74 -10.86 7.46
N THR A 57 9.08 -10.20 6.51
CA THR A 57 8.43 -10.85 5.35
C THR A 57 9.11 -10.57 4.02
N GLN A 58 10.20 -9.80 4.01
CA GLN A 58 10.95 -9.44 2.79
C GLN A 58 11.36 -10.66 1.95
N HIS A 59 11.68 -11.77 2.61
CA HIS A 59 12.03 -13.03 1.96
C HIS A 59 10.91 -13.62 1.09
N MET A 60 9.65 -13.19 1.30
CA MET A 60 8.48 -13.63 0.54
C MET A 60 8.27 -12.81 -0.75
N ILE A 61 8.99 -11.69 -0.93
CA ILE A 61 8.92 -10.89 -2.18
C ILE A 61 9.27 -11.77 -3.38
N LYS A 62 10.22 -12.70 -3.22
CA LYS A 62 10.63 -13.62 -4.28
C LYS A 62 9.50 -14.53 -4.77
N ASP A 63 8.52 -14.81 -3.92
CA ASP A 63 7.40 -15.73 -4.21
C ASP A 63 6.24 -15.01 -4.94
N ALA A 64 6.30 -13.67 -5.03
CA ALA A 64 5.34 -12.89 -5.79
C ALA A 64 5.77 -12.69 -7.24
N GLU A 65 4.80 -12.62 -8.14
CA GLU A 65 5.02 -12.23 -9.54
C GLU A 65 5.05 -10.70 -9.66
N ILE A 66 4.13 -10.04 -8.94
CA ILE A 66 3.98 -8.59 -8.90
C ILE A 66 4.31 -8.07 -7.49
N PHE A 67 4.99 -6.94 -7.44
CA PHE A 67 5.22 -6.17 -6.23
C PHE A 67 4.44 -4.86 -6.33
N VAL A 68 3.64 -4.52 -5.31
CA VAL A 68 2.95 -3.23 -5.24
C VAL A 68 3.49 -2.42 -4.07
N ALA A 69 4.11 -1.29 -4.38
CA ALA A 69 4.57 -0.31 -3.42
C ALA A 69 3.44 0.65 -3.05
N ILE A 70 3.12 0.75 -1.76
CA ILE A 70 2.12 1.71 -1.28
C ILE A 70 2.83 2.97 -0.78
N GLY A 71 2.64 4.06 -1.51
CA GLY A 71 3.01 5.39 -1.06
C GLY A 71 1.86 6.00 -0.27
N ILE A 72 2.17 6.74 0.78
CA ILE A 72 1.20 7.57 1.48
C ILE A 72 1.59 9.02 1.24
N VAL A 73 0.70 9.77 0.59
CA VAL A 73 0.83 11.23 0.50
C VAL A 73 2.11 11.67 -0.23
N GLY A 74 2.41 10.96 -1.33
CA GLY A 74 3.60 11.19 -2.12
C GLY A 74 4.90 10.72 -1.43
N LYS A 75 4.82 9.87 -0.40
CA LYS A 75 5.99 9.40 0.36
C LYS A 75 5.99 7.89 0.50
N PHE A 76 7.15 7.26 0.27
CA PHE A 76 7.43 5.89 0.69
C PHE A 76 8.11 5.89 2.05
N THR A 77 7.59 5.11 2.99
CA THR A 77 8.25 4.92 4.28
C THR A 77 9.52 4.10 4.12
N SER A 78 10.42 4.18 5.10
CA SER A 78 11.69 3.46 5.09
C SER A 78 11.54 1.94 4.93
N LEU A 79 10.44 1.36 5.45
CA LEU A 79 10.10 -0.04 5.23
C LEU A 79 9.81 -0.31 3.75
N VAL A 80 8.90 0.46 3.15
CA VAL A 80 8.50 0.30 1.75
C VAL A 80 9.71 0.54 0.83
N VAL A 81 10.54 1.54 1.12
CA VAL A 81 11.79 1.81 0.39
C VAL A 81 12.72 0.59 0.39
N ARG A 82 12.91 -0.07 1.54
CA ARG A 82 13.75 -1.28 1.61
C ARG A 82 13.17 -2.40 0.75
N GLU A 83 11.86 -2.60 0.79
CA GLU A 83 11.17 -3.64 0.04
C GLU A 83 11.15 -3.37 -1.47
N ILE A 84 11.02 -2.10 -1.89
CA ILE A 84 11.18 -1.67 -3.29
C ILE A 84 12.56 -2.07 -3.80
N LYS A 85 13.63 -1.78 -3.05
CA LYS A 85 15.01 -2.13 -3.45
C LYS A 85 15.16 -3.64 -3.64
N THR A 86 14.65 -4.43 -2.70
CA THR A 86 14.64 -5.90 -2.82
C THR A 86 13.85 -6.37 -4.05
N ALA A 87 12.69 -5.77 -4.33
CA ALA A 87 11.89 -6.10 -5.52
C ALA A 87 12.64 -5.75 -6.83
N GLN A 88 13.35 -4.62 -6.86
CA GLN A 88 14.19 -4.22 -7.99
C GLN A 88 15.36 -5.18 -8.23
N GLU A 89 16.07 -5.59 -7.16
CA GLU A 89 17.14 -6.59 -7.23
C GLU A 89 16.64 -7.93 -7.77
N LEU A 90 15.42 -8.33 -7.37
CA LEU A 90 14.74 -9.53 -7.83
C LEU A 90 14.04 -9.36 -9.20
N LYS A 91 14.18 -8.19 -9.84
CA LYS A 91 13.58 -7.84 -11.14
C LYS A 91 12.08 -8.10 -11.20
N LYS A 92 11.36 -7.83 -10.10
CA LYS A 92 9.91 -7.99 -10.04
C LYS A 92 9.19 -6.95 -10.90
N LYS A 93 7.98 -7.28 -11.34
CA LYS A 93 7.09 -6.28 -11.95
C LYS A 93 6.55 -5.39 -10.83
N ILE A 94 6.88 -4.11 -10.88
CA ILE A 94 6.55 -3.15 -9.82
C ILE A 94 5.39 -2.26 -10.26
N TYR A 95 4.41 -2.08 -9.38
CA TYR A 95 3.40 -1.04 -9.45
C TYR A 95 3.47 -0.16 -8.22
N THR A 96 3.03 1.08 -8.34
CA THR A 96 2.89 2.01 -7.21
C THR A 96 1.43 2.40 -7.04
N LEU A 97 0.95 2.33 -5.81
CA LEU A 97 -0.30 2.94 -5.40
C LEU A 97 0.01 4.06 -4.39
N ASN A 98 -0.09 5.31 -4.82
CA ASN A 98 0.02 6.46 -3.92
C ASN A 98 -1.36 6.80 -3.37
N VAL A 99 -1.51 6.87 -2.05
CA VAL A 99 -2.82 7.11 -1.41
C VAL A 99 -2.82 8.32 -0.50
N ALA A 100 -3.93 9.03 -0.49
CA ALA A 100 -4.28 10.02 0.52
C ALA A 100 -5.71 9.82 0.99
N ARG A 101 -5.98 10.31 2.19
CA ARG A 101 -7.30 10.29 2.80
C ARG A 101 -7.73 11.71 3.13
N LYS A 102 -9.01 12.00 2.97
CA LYS A 102 -9.66 13.22 3.48
C LYS A 102 -11.03 12.87 4.06
N GLY A 103 -11.16 12.93 5.38
CA GLY A 103 -12.36 12.45 6.06
C GLY A 103 -12.58 10.95 5.81
N GLU A 104 -13.68 10.59 5.17
CA GLU A 104 -14.00 9.21 4.78
C GLU A 104 -13.55 8.87 3.34
N GLU A 105 -13.20 9.87 2.55
CA GLU A 105 -12.80 9.67 1.14
C GLU A 105 -11.33 9.26 1.00
N ILE A 106 -11.06 8.34 0.08
CA ILE A 106 -9.70 7.92 -0.32
C ILE A 106 -9.44 8.38 -1.76
N TYR A 107 -8.32 9.06 -1.92
CA TYR A 107 -7.75 9.52 -3.19
C TYR A 107 -6.55 8.64 -3.49
N TYR A 108 -6.40 8.23 -4.75
CA TYR A 108 -5.27 7.39 -5.12
C TYR A 108 -4.83 7.59 -6.56
N ASP A 109 -3.52 7.42 -6.76
CA ASP A 109 -2.89 7.30 -8.06
C ASP A 109 -2.28 5.91 -8.19
N PHE A 110 -2.45 5.28 -9.36
CA PHE A 110 -1.95 3.95 -9.64
C PHE A 110 -1.05 3.97 -10.87
N PHE A 111 0.21 3.57 -10.70
CA PHE A 111 1.25 3.65 -11.72
C PHE A 111 1.88 2.28 -11.97
N GLU A 112 2.26 2.02 -13.20
CA GLU A 112 3.23 0.97 -13.52
C GLU A 112 4.64 1.54 -13.29
N GLY A 113 5.45 0.86 -12.48
CA GLY A 113 6.76 1.34 -12.03
C GLY A 113 6.73 2.19 -10.75
N ILE A 114 7.85 2.87 -10.49
CA ILE A 114 8.02 3.82 -9.38
C ILE A 114 8.06 5.25 -9.94
N PRO A 115 7.12 6.14 -9.57
CA PRO A 115 7.16 7.54 -9.99
C PRO A 115 8.34 8.30 -9.39
N GLU A 116 8.88 9.28 -10.12
CA GLU A 116 10.04 10.10 -9.71
C GLU A 116 9.71 11.16 -8.65
N ASP A 117 8.44 11.55 -8.55
CA ASP A 117 7.94 12.60 -7.66
C ASP A 117 7.59 12.11 -6.25
N LEU A 118 7.67 10.80 -6.00
CA LEU A 118 7.51 10.25 -4.66
C LEU A 118 8.81 10.38 -3.86
N GLU A 119 8.69 10.88 -2.63
CA GLU A 119 9.79 11.04 -1.69
C GLU A 119 10.11 9.72 -0.99
N TRP A 120 11.40 9.39 -0.86
CA TRP A 120 11.88 8.15 -0.25
C TRP A 120 12.40 8.44 1.15
N LEU A 121 11.60 8.11 2.16
CA LEU A 121 11.93 8.46 3.53
C LEU A 121 12.94 7.50 4.15
N ASN A 122 13.82 8.06 4.96
CA ASN A 122 14.61 7.32 5.94
C ASN A 122 13.80 7.03 7.22
N GLU A 123 14.42 6.37 8.20
CA GLU A 123 13.73 5.98 9.45
C GLU A 123 13.31 7.17 10.30
N GLU A 124 14.14 8.21 10.38
CA GLU A 124 13.84 9.42 11.15
C GLU A 124 12.65 10.17 10.52
N GLU A 125 12.66 10.33 9.21
CA GLU A 125 11.58 10.97 8.45
C GLU A 125 10.28 10.16 8.50
N THR A 126 10.38 8.83 8.45
CA THR A 126 9.22 7.93 8.62
C THR A 126 8.59 8.10 10.00
N ASN A 127 9.41 8.21 11.05
CA ASN A 127 8.90 8.43 12.40
C ASN A 127 8.22 9.79 12.55
N LYS A 128 8.79 10.86 11.97
CA LYS A 128 8.17 12.18 11.91
C LYS A 128 6.82 12.12 11.18
N LEU A 129 6.77 11.48 10.02
CA LEU A 129 5.54 11.25 9.29
C LEU A 129 4.49 10.56 10.18
N TYR A 130 4.86 9.49 10.87
CA TYR A 130 3.94 8.77 11.75
C TYR A 130 3.51 9.56 12.99
N GLU A 131 4.33 10.48 13.50
CA GLU A 131 3.92 11.43 14.54
C GLU A 131 2.89 12.43 14.01
N ASP A 132 3.13 12.99 12.83
CA ASP A 132 2.20 13.92 12.19
C ASP A 132 0.84 13.24 11.91
N PHE A 133 0.86 12.00 11.40
CA PHE A 133 -0.32 11.17 11.20
C PHE A 133 -1.12 10.92 12.48
N ARG A 134 -0.47 10.85 13.65
CA ARG A 134 -1.12 10.63 14.94
C ARG A 134 -1.64 11.91 15.58
N ARG A 135 -1.11 13.07 15.19
CA ARG A 135 -1.40 14.36 15.84
C ARG A 135 -2.60 15.08 15.23
N GLU A 136 -2.80 15.07 13.91
CA GLU A 136 -3.89 15.84 13.29
C GLU A 136 -4.50 15.21 12.03
N GLU A 137 -5.77 15.55 11.83
CA GLU A 137 -6.67 15.21 10.74
C GLU A 137 -6.04 15.29 9.34
N PHE A 138 -6.18 14.20 8.58
CA PHE A 138 -5.70 14.11 7.20
C PHE A 138 -6.50 15.01 6.27
N SER A 139 -6.09 16.27 6.12
CA SER A 139 -6.68 17.22 5.16
C SER A 139 -5.67 18.09 4.40
N GLY A 140 -4.43 18.21 4.88
CA GLY A 140 -3.48 19.23 4.43
C GLY A 140 -2.56 18.90 3.25
N PHE A 141 -2.45 17.65 2.81
CA PHE A 141 -1.39 17.25 1.86
C PHE A 141 -1.88 16.92 0.44
N MET A 142 -2.97 17.56 -0.01
CA MET A 142 -3.47 17.42 -1.40
C MET A 142 -2.57 18.07 -2.46
N LYS A 143 -1.43 18.69 -2.10
CA LYS A 143 -0.60 19.44 -3.05
C LYS A 143 0.18 18.57 -4.06
N VAL A 144 0.29 17.26 -3.86
CA VAL A 144 1.12 16.35 -4.67
C VAL A 144 0.29 15.27 -5.41
N PHE A 145 -1.04 15.35 -5.39
CA PHE A 145 -1.88 14.43 -6.16
C PHE A 145 -2.18 15.01 -7.54
N LEU A 146 -1.74 14.32 -8.59
CA LEU A 146 -2.03 14.67 -9.98
C LEU A 146 -3.16 13.82 -10.59
N GLY A 147 -3.66 12.76 -9.93
CA GLY A 147 -4.67 11.87 -10.53
C GLY A 147 -6.11 12.01 -10.04
N ASP A 148 -6.90 12.62 -10.91
CA ASP A 148 -8.25 12.33 -11.44
C ASP A 148 -9.26 11.36 -10.80
N ARG A 149 -9.05 10.58 -9.73
CA ARG A 149 -10.06 9.56 -9.33
C ARG A 149 -10.40 9.51 -7.85
N LYS A 150 -11.66 9.88 -7.58
CA LYS A 150 -12.36 9.87 -6.30
C LYS A 150 -13.09 8.52 -6.12
N LYS A 151 -12.88 7.83 -5.00
CA LYS A 151 -13.81 6.81 -4.51
C LYS A 151 -14.33 7.26 -3.15
N GLN A 152 -15.65 7.46 -3.06
CA GLN A 152 -16.31 7.65 -1.77
C GLN A 152 -16.34 6.32 -1.02
N TRP A 153 -16.03 6.38 0.27
CA TRP A 153 -16.23 5.32 1.25
C TRP A 153 -16.92 5.91 2.47
#